data_AF-A0A378W1Y7-F1
#
_entry.id   AF-A0A378W1Y7-F1
#
_cell.length_a   1.000
_cell.length_b   1.000
_cell.length_c   1.000
_cell.angle_alpha   90.00
_cell.angle_beta   90.00
_cell.angle_gamma   90.00
#
_symmetry.space_group_name_H-M   'P 1'
#
loop_
_entity.id
_entity.type
_entity.pdbx_description
1 polymer ?
#
loop_
_entity_poly.entity_id
_entity_poly.type
_entity_poly.pdbx_seq_one_letter_code
_entity_poly.pdbx_strand_id
1 'polypeptide(L)'
;MASASKIIGKYVKQVEVKNGVVTAQMASSNVNKEIKDKKLSLWARRQDGSVKWFCGQPVTRAKAKDADDVTDDAGTDNGGKGKIDTKHLPSTCRDAASAVCTKHHAPISNTSKKSAVAGYCPNHGKWPANNTSAGVASSATDIKGKYVKQVKVKNGVVTATMNSSNVNKEIQGKKLSLWARREAGSVKWFCGQPVKRGDAKADTVTADGTDGTTGTKIETKHLPSTCRDKHDAT
;
A
#
# COMPACT_ATOMS: atom_id res chain seq x y z
N MET A 1 13.56 28.19 2.35
CA MET A 1 14.07 26.82 2.10
C MET A 1 15.10 26.51 3.17
N ALA A 2 14.93 25.43 3.94
CA ALA A 2 15.94 25.04 4.92
C ALA A 2 17.21 24.59 4.17
N SER A 3 18.39 25.07 4.57
CA SER A 3 19.66 24.59 4.01
C SER A 3 19.79 23.08 4.19
N ALA A 4 20.25 22.39 3.14
CA ALA A 4 20.36 20.93 3.07
C ALA A 4 21.13 20.30 4.25
N SER A 5 21.96 21.08 4.93
CA SER A 5 22.71 20.69 6.13
C SER A 5 21.86 20.37 7.37
N LYS A 6 20.55 20.70 7.40
CA LYS A 6 19.65 20.41 8.54
C LYS A 6 18.81 19.13 8.39
N ILE A 7 18.87 18.45 7.24
CA ILE A 7 18.14 17.18 6.95
C ILE A 7 19.13 16.00 6.93
N ILE A 8 20.06 15.99 7.87
CA ILE A 8 21.05 14.92 8.02
C ILE A 8 20.75 14.25 9.36
N GLY A 9 20.23 13.03 9.30
CA GLY A 9 19.87 12.23 10.47
C GLY A 9 20.82 11.06 10.66
N LYS A 10 20.61 10.25 11.72
CA LYS A 10 21.45 9.08 12.04
C LYS A 10 21.68 8.11 10.86
N TYR A 11 20.75 8.06 9.91
CA TYR A 11 20.73 7.09 8.82
C TYR A 11 20.94 7.70 7.41
N VAL A 12 20.87 9.01 7.27
CA VAL A 12 20.93 9.71 5.97
C VAL A 12 22.15 10.62 5.97
N LYS A 13 23.07 10.37 5.03
CA LYS A 13 24.32 11.12 4.85
C LYS A 13 24.07 12.50 4.25
N GLN A 14 23.25 12.55 3.22
CA GLN A 14 22.94 13.77 2.49
C GLN A 14 21.62 13.63 1.74
N VAL A 15 20.98 14.77 1.50
CA VAL A 15 19.79 14.89 0.66
C VAL A 15 20.06 15.94 -0.40
N GLU A 16 19.91 15.56 -1.66
CA GLU A 16 20.01 16.45 -2.81
C GLU A 16 18.61 16.64 -3.41
N VAL A 17 18.30 17.88 -3.81
CA VAL A 17 17.05 18.18 -4.52
C VAL A 17 17.42 18.79 -5.86
N LYS A 18 17.03 18.11 -6.94
CA LYS A 18 17.31 18.56 -8.31
C LYS A 18 16.11 18.32 -9.20
N ASN A 19 15.67 19.36 -9.91
CA ASN A 19 14.54 19.31 -10.84
C ASN A 19 13.29 18.62 -10.25
N GLY A 20 12.96 18.88 -8.98
CA GLY A 20 11.80 18.29 -8.32
C GLY A 20 11.93 16.79 -7.97
N VAL A 21 13.14 16.23 -8.04
CA VAL A 21 13.49 14.93 -7.47
C VAL A 21 14.31 15.15 -6.20
N VAL A 22 13.93 14.48 -5.13
CA VAL A 22 14.66 14.45 -3.86
C VAL A 22 15.40 13.13 -3.78
N THR A 23 16.73 13.15 -3.69
CA THR A 23 17.56 11.95 -3.60
C THR A 23 18.29 11.93 -2.27
N ALA A 24 18.05 10.89 -1.48
CA ALA A 24 18.71 10.69 -0.19
C ALA A 24 19.82 9.64 -0.35
N GLN A 25 21.01 9.95 0.13
CA GLN A 25 22.09 8.97 0.28
C GLN A 25 22.15 8.48 1.72
N MET A 26 22.18 7.17 1.89
CA MET A 26 22.31 6.53 3.20
C MET A 26 23.70 6.75 3.80
N ALA A 27 23.77 6.80 5.13
CA ALA A 27 25.02 6.94 5.87
C ALA A 27 26.03 5.83 5.56
N SER A 28 27.31 6.13 5.71
CA SER A 28 28.39 5.13 5.58
C SER A 28 28.57 4.28 6.86
N SER A 29 27.88 4.67 7.93
CA SER A 29 27.86 4.01 9.24
C SER A 29 26.43 4.03 9.81
N ASN A 30 26.14 3.20 10.81
CA ASN A 30 24.84 3.10 11.47
C ASN A 30 23.66 2.61 10.58
N VAL A 31 23.96 2.09 9.39
CA VAL A 31 23.00 1.43 8.50
C VAL A 31 23.53 0.06 8.08
N ASN A 32 22.63 -0.83 7.66
CA ASN A 32 23.01 -2.16 7.22
C ASN A 32 23.88 -2.11 5.94
N LYS A 33 24.73 -3.13 5.75
CA LYS A 33 25.69 -3.21 4.63
C LYS A 33 25.00 -3.14 3.26
N GLU A 34 23.75 -3.60 3.17
CA GLU A 34 22.97 -3.69 1.95
C GLU A 34 22.47 -2.32 1.46
N ILE A 35 22.41 -1.31 2.34
CA ILE A 35 21.92 0.04 2.05
C ILE A 35 22.97 1.13 2.27
N LYS A 36 24.10 0.78 2.89
CA LYS A 36 25.24 1.68 3.12
C LYS A 36 25.70 2.37 1.83
N ASP A 37 25.88 3.69 1.90
CA ASP A 37 26.33 4.57 0.80
C ASP A 37 25.44 4.56 -0.46
N LYS A 38 24.30 3.86 -0.40
CA LYS A 38 23.33 3.75 -1.49
C LYS A 38 22.31 4.88 -1.44
N LYS A 39 21.54 5.01 -2.52
CA LYS A 39 20.58 6.09 -2.70
C LYS A 39 19.16 5.58 -2.93
N LEU A 40 18.20 6.43 -2.57
CA LEU A 40 16.79 6.33 -2.94
C LEU A 40 16.28 7.71 -3.35
N SER A 41 15.26 7.74 -4.21
CA SER A 41 14.66 9.00 -4.66
C SER A 41 13.17 9.06 -4.35
N LEU A 42 12.69 10.27 -4.04
CA LEU A 42 11.28 10.66 -4.06
C LEU A 42 11.05 11.64 -5.19
N TRP A 43 9.95 11.44 -5.92
CA TRP A 43 9.54 12.36 -6.98
C TRP A 43 8.03 12.43 -7.07
N ALA A 44 7.53 13.53 -7.63
CA ALA A 44 6.11 13.70 -7.92
C ALA A 44 5.87 13.68 -9.44
N ARG A 45 4.71 13.22 -9.88
CA ARG A 45 4.22 13.40 -11.26
C ARG A 45 2.83 14.01 -11.23
N ARG A 46 2.54 14.90 -12.18
CA ARG A 46 1.18 15.41 -12.39
C ARG A 46 0.47 14.53 -13.39
N GLN A 47 -0.79 14.22 -13.12
CA GLN A 47 -1.68 13.55 -14.07
C GLN A 47 -3.13 13.92 -13.75
N ASP A 48 -3.89 14.36 -14.75
CA ASP A 48 -5.32 14.68 -14.64
C ASP A 48 -5.66 15.68 -13.50
N GLY A 49 -4.82 16.71 -13.31
CA GLY A 49 -5.02 17.73 -12.27
C GLY A 49 -4.69 17.28 -10.84
N SER A 50 -4.12 16.09 -10.67
CA SER A 50 -3.66 15.57 -9.37
C SER A 50 -2.14 15.38 -9.36
N VAL A 51 -1.54 15.41 -8.17
CA VAL A 51 -0.11 15.15 -7.94
C VAL A 51 0.05 13.84 -7.18
N LYS A 52 0.77 12.89 -7.76
CA LYS A 52 1.12 11.63 -7.10
C LYS A 52 2.61 11.60 -6.76
N TRP A 53 2.91 11.25 -5.50
CA TRP A 53 4.28 11.00 -5.04
C TRP A 53 4.65 9.54 -5.22
N PHE A 54 5.91 9.34 -5.58
CA PHE A 54 6.56 8.05 -5.81
C PHE A 54 7.87 8.00 -5.02
N CYS A 55 8.29 6.80 -4.67
CA CYS A 55 9.51 6.55 -3.94
C CYS A 55 10.14 5.26 -4.44
N GLY A 56 11.44 5.26 -4.73
CA GLY A 56 12.10 4.10 -5.30
C GLY A 56 13.59 4.24 -5.45
N GLN A 57 14.12 3.44 -6.38
CA GLN A 57 15.51 3.56 -6.79
C GLN A 57 15.81 4.97 -7.35
N PRO A 58 17.11 5.35 -7.40
CA PRO A 58 17.49 6.69 -7.86
C PRO A 58 16.94 7.02 -9.24
N VAL A 59 16.34 8.21 -9.37
CA VAL A 59 15.83 8.72 -10.65
C VAL A 59 16.33 10.13 -10.93
N THR A 60 16.34 10.50 -12.20
CA THR A 60 16.62 11.86 -12.64
C THR A 60 15.44 12.45 -13.41
N ARG A 61 15.32 13.78 -13.35
CA ARG A 61 14.39 14.54 -14.18
C ARG A 61 15.16 15.55 -15.00
N ALA A 62 14.96 15.52 -16.32
CA ALA A 62 15.70 16.36 -17.25
C ALA A 62 15.42 17.86 -17.06
N LYS A 63 14.18 18.25 -16.72
CA LYS A 63 13.75 19.66 -16.57
C LYS A 63 12.75 19.83 -15.42
N ALA A 64 12.84 20.94 -14.70
CA ALA A 64 11.98 21.23 -13.54
C ALA A 64 10.52 21.60 -13.89
N LYS A 65 10.27 22.25 -15.04
CA LYS A 65 8.99 22.93 -15.32
C LYS A 65 8.04 22.21 -16.28
N ASP A 66 8.54 21.32 -17.14
CA ASP A 66 7.74 20.77 -18.26
C ASP A 66 7.83 19.25 -18.40
N ALA A 67 8.59 18.58 -17.53
CA ALA A 67 8.74 17.13 -17.56
C ALA A 67 8.02 16.53 -16.36
N ASP A 68 6.95 15.76 -16.58
CA ASP A 68 6.37 14.91 -15.55
C ASP A 68 7.12 13.57 -15.42
N ASP A 69 7.88 13.21 -16.44
CA ASP A 69 8.59 11.94 -16.52
C ASP A 69 9.93 12.00 -15.79
N VAL A 70 10.25 10.91 -15.10
CA VAL A 70 11.58 10.66 -14.55
C VAL A 70 12.18 9.46 -15.26
N THR A 71 13.49 9.44 -15.35
CA THR A 71 14.24 8.31 -15.91
C THR A 71 15.05 7.69 -14.79
N ASP A 72 15.28 6.38 -14.86
CA ASP A 72 16.22 5.72 -13.97
C ASP A 72 17.57 6.46 -14.03
N ASP A 73 18.11 6.83 -12.87
CA ASP A 73 19.41 7.49 -12.78
C ASP A 73 20.50 6.43 -12.97
N ALA A 74 20.68 6.02 -14.23
CA ALA A 74 21.72 5.07 -14.65
C ALA A 74 23.14 5.64 -14.52
N GLY A 75 23.29 6.90 -14.09
CA GLY A 75 24.53 7.68 -14.20
C GLY A 75 25.35 7.88 -12.92
N THR A 76 25.01 7.29 -11.77
CA THR A 76 25.87 7.42 -10.56
C THR A 76 26.36 6.07 -10.03
N ASP A 77 26.84 5.25 -10.96
CA ASP A 77 27.55 4.03 -10.64
C ASP A 77 29.01 4.33 -10.29
N ASN A 78 29.24 4.70 -9.02
CA ASN A 78 30.49 4.30 -8.38
C ASN A 78 30.47 2.77 -8.22
N GLY A 79 30.72 2.05 -9.31
CA GLY A 79 30.89 0.59 -9.35
C GLY A 79 29.66 -0.23 -8.94
N GLY A 80 28.45 0.13 -9.41
CA GLY A 80 27.25 -0.68 -9.21
C GLY A 80 26.66 -0.68 -7.79
N LYS A 81 27.09 0.25 -6.91
CA LYS A 81 26.63 0.33 -5.51
C LYS A 81 25.62 1.44 -5.23
N GLY A 82 25.25 2.25 -6.21
CA GLY A 82 24.40 3.43 -6.00
C GLY A 82 22.94 3.11 -5.66
N LYS A 83 22.42 1.94 -6.03
CA LYS A 83 21.00 1.59 -5.90
C LYS A 83 20.76 0.59 -4.77
N ILE A 84 19.76 0.88 -3.96
CA ILE A 84 19.23 -0.11 -3.00
C ILE A 84 18.48 -1.19 -3.81
N ASP A 85 18.78 -2.46 -3.54
CA ASP A 85 18.00 -3.58 -4.08
C ASP A 85 16.56 -3.46 -3.56
N THR A 86 15.57 -3.64 -4.44
CA THR A 86 14.16 -3.47 -4.11
C THR A 86 13.73 -4.35 -2.93
N LYS A 87 14.37 -5.49 -2.68
CA LYS A 87 14.09 -6.33 -1.50
C LYS A 87 14.43 -5.63 -0.17
N HIS A 88 15.36 -4.68 -0.18
CA HIS A 88 15.78 -3.89 0.98
C HIS A 88 15.09 -2.53 1.07
N LEU A 89 14.29 -2.15 0.07
CA LEU A 89 13.43 -0.97 0.12
C LEU A 89 12.13 -1.29 0.90
N PRO A 90 11.58 -0.33 1.66
CA PRO A 90 10.26 -0.49 2.24
C PRO A 90 9.22 -0.62 1.12
N SER A 91 8.11 -1.34 1.37
CA SER A 91 7.06 -1.59 0.36
C SER A 91 6.47 -0.32 -0.24
N THR A 92 6.48 0.77 0.51
CA THR A 92 6.03 2.10 0.09
C THR A 92 7.04 2.86 -0.77
N CYS A 93 8.24 2.30 -0.98
CA CYS A 93 9.33 2.92 -1.72
C CYS A 93 9.94 1.94 -2.74
N ARG A 94 9.09 1.24 -3.50
CA ARG A 94 9.48 0.29 -4.55
C ARG A 94 8.92 0.69 -5.92
N ASP A 95 8.60 1.96 -6.12
CA ASP A 95 8.10 2.44 -7.40
C ASP A 95 9.23 2.40 -8.44
N ALA A 96 8.94 1.88 -9.63
CA ALA A 96 9.82 1.97 -10.77
C ALA A 96 9.79 3.40 -11.36
N ALA A 97 10.86 3.84 -12.03
CA ALA A 97 10.87 5.13 -12.73
C ALA A 97 9.76 5.23 -13.80
N SER A 98 9.42 4.10 -14.42
CA SER A 98 8.32 3.98 -15.38
C SER A 98 6.92 3.92 -14.74
N ALA A 99 6.81 3.94 -13.41
CA ALA A 99 5.52 3.93 -12.74
C ALA A 99 4.71 5.17 -13.16
N VAL A 100 3.62 4.90 -13.86
CA VAL A 100 2.60 5.89 -14.27
C VAL A 100 1.51 5.96 -13.20
N CYS A 101 0.67 7.01 -13.17
CA CYS A 101 -0.65 6.82 -12.60
C CYS A 101 -1.40 5.92 -13.58
N THR A 102 -1.25 4.60 -13.44
CA THR A 102 -2.31 3.72 -13.90
C THR A 102 -3.54 4.23 -13.20
N LYS A 103 -4.53 4.66 -14.00
CA LYS A 103 -5.90 4.84 -13.57
C LYS A 103 -6.36 3.48 -13.04
N HIS A 104 -5.99 3.17 -11.81
CA HIS A 104 -6.72 2.20 -11.03
C HIS A 104 -8.06 2.87 -10.76
N HIS A 105 -8.98 2.68 -11.70
CA HIS A 105 -10.40 2.57 -11.44
C HIS A 105 -10.69 1.30 -10.59
N ALA A 106 -9.81 0.98 -9.65
CA ALA A 106 -10.03 0.10 -8.53
C ALA A 106 -9.78 0.96 -7.29
N PRO A 107 -10.67 0.93 -6.30
CA PRO A 107 -10.84 2.01 -5.35
C PRO A 107 -9.53 2.25 -4.59
N ILE A 108 -8.99 3.47 -4.70
CA ILE A 108 -7.84 4.01 -3.93
C ILE A 108 -8.01 3.85 -2.40
N SER A 109 -9.19 3.42 -1.97
CA SER A 109 -9.46 2.95 -0.62
C SER A 109 -8.74 1.62 -0.25
N ASN A 110 -8.71 0.57 -1.08
CA ASN A 110 -8.36 -0.77 -0.56
C ASN A 110 -6.87 -1.14 -0.59
N THR A 111 -6.08 -0.63 -1.54
CA THR A 111 -4.66 -0.97 -1.67
C THR A 111 -3.79 -0.32 -0.60
N SER A 112 -4.11 0.92 -0.20
CA SER A 112 -3.48 1.60 0.93
C SER A 112 -3.71 0.87 2.25
N LYS A 113 -4.89 0.28 2.44
CA LYS A 113 -5.23 -0.57 3.59
C LYS A 113 -4.49 -1.89 3.59
N LYS A 114 -4.35 -2.53 2.42
CA LYS A 114 -3.52 -3.74 2.30
C LYS A 114 -2.10 -3.46 2.73
N SER A 115 -1.53 -2.33 2.30
CA SER A 115 -0.17 -1.93 2.68
C SER A 115 -0.04 -1.67 4.18
N ALA A 116 -1.02 -1.01 4.79
CA ALA A 116 -0.99 -0.70 6.22
C ALA A 116 -1.15 -1.96 7.11
N VAL A 117 -2.02 -2.88 6.71
CA VAL A 117 -2.20 -4.18 7.38
C VAL A 117 -0.98 -5.10 7.17
N ALA A 118 -0.43 -5.12 5.95
CA ALA A 118 0.75 -5.91 5.60
C ALA A 118 2.04 -5.37 6.22
N GLY A 119 2.14 -4.07 6.52
CA GLY A 119 3.28 -3.48 7.24
C GLY A 119 3.23 -3.71 8.76
N TYR A 120 2.02 -3.80 9.32
CA TYR A 120 1.84 -4.02 10.76
C TYR A 120 2.21 -5.46 11.19
N CYS A 121 1.88 -6.48 10.39
CA CYS A 121 2.12 -7.88 10.75
C CYS A 121 3.61 -8.26 10.89
N PRO A 122 4.53 -7.89 9.96
CA PRO A 122 5.97 -8.13 10.10
C PRO A 122 6.61 -7.39 11.27
N ASN A 123 6.12 -6.19 11.63
CA ASN A 123 6.69 -5.37 12.71
C ASN A 123 6.18 -5.75 14.11
N HIS A 124 4.98 -6.33 14.22
CA HIS A 124 4.34 -6.63 15.51
C HIS A 124 4.02 -8.12 15.75
N GLY A 125 4.29 -8.99 14.77
CA GLY A 125 4.01 -10.45 14.86
C GLY A 125 2.53 -10.80 14.96
N LYS A 126 1.62 -9.83 14.81
CA LYS A 126 0.17 -9.97 14.88
C LYS A 126 -0.50 -9.03 13.89
N TRP A 127 -1.68 -9.40 13.41
CA TRP A 127 -2.54 -8.56 12.59
C TRP A 127 -3.08 -7.36 13.38
N PRO A 128 -3.36 -6.21 12.74
CA PRO A 128 -3.90 -5.05 13.45
C PRO A 128 -5.32 -5.33 13.93
N ALA A 129 -5.59 -5.04 15.21
CA ALA A 129 -6.88 -5.33 15.84
C ALA A 129 -8.03 -4.48 15.27
N ASN A 130 -7.72 -3.25 14.85
CA ASN A 130 -8.70 -2.27 14.37
C ASN A 130 -8.06 -1.29 13.35
N ASN A 131 -8.87 -0.36 12.84
CA ASN A 131 -8.44 0.68 11.90
C ASN A 131 -7.25 1.52 12.42
N THR A 132 -7.31 1.97 13.67
CA THR A 132 -6.25 2.79 14.29
C THR A 132 -4.94 2.02 14.37
N SER A 133 -4.97 0.77 14.83
CA SER A 133 -3.76 -0.09 14.86
C SER A 133 -3.23 -0.36 13.45
N ALA A 134 -4.10 -0.42 12.45
CA ALA A 134 -3.69 -0.56 11.05
C ALA A 134 -3.13 0.75 10.47
N GLY A 135 -3.13 1.88 11.19
CA GLY A 135 -2.67 3.16 10.66
C GLY A 135 -3.60 3.74 9.58
N VAL A 136 -4.88 3.38 9.59
CA VAL A 136 -5.91 3.94 8.70
C VAL A 136 -6.91 4.76 9.51
N ALA A 137 -7.75 5.55 8.84
CA ALA A 137 -8.73 6.41 9.50
C ALA A 137 -9.52 5.65 10.59
N SER A 138 -9.48 6.18 11.81
CA SER A 138 -9.97 5.52 13.02
C SER A 138 -11.46 5.20 12.95
N SER A 139 -12.26 6.08 12.33
CA SER A 139 -13.65 5.79 12.04
C SER A 139 -13.80 5.04 10.71
N ALA A 140 -14.52 3.91 10.75
CA ALA A 140 -14.81 3.13 9.55
C ALA A 140 -15.65 3.92 8.53
N THR A 141 -16.46 4.88 8.99
CA THR A 141 -17.32 5.72 8.15
C THR A 141 -16.57 6.85 7.45
N ASP A 142 -15.37 7.19 7.92
CA ASP A 142 -14.49 8.15 7.23
C ASP A 142 -13.91 7.53 5.97
N ILE A 143 -13.88 6.20 5.91
CA ILE A 143 -13.44 5.43 4.76
C ILE A 143 -14.64 5.04 3.88
N LYS A 144 -15.17 6.02 3.18
CA LYS A 144 -16.29 5.89 2.25
C LYS A 144 -15.89 6.27 0.82
N GLY A 145 -16.73 5.89 -0.13
CA GLY A 145 -16.62 6.27 -1.54
C GLY A 145 -17.97 6.19 -2.22
N LYS A 146 -18.02 6.49 -3.53
CA LYS A 146 -19.27 6.51 -4.32
C LYS A 146 -20.16 5.28 -4.09
N TYR A 147 -19.54 4.10 -4.01
CA TYR A 147 -20.23 2.81 -3.89
C TYR A 147 -20.00 2.10 -2.54
N VAL A 148 -19.14 2.65 -1.67
CA VAL A 148 -18.72 2.02 -0.42
C VAL A 148 -19.13 2.90 0.75
N LYS A 149 -19.96 2.35 1.63
CA LYS A 149 -20.46 3.03 2.83
C LYS A 149 -19.37 3.19 3.90
N GLN A 150 -18.61 2.13 4.12
CA GLN A 150 -17.56 2.10 5.14
C GLN A 150 -16.57 0.96 4.88
N VAL A 151 -15.38 1.09 5.44
CA VAL A 151 -14.39 0.00 5.50
C VAL A 151 -13.88 -0.16 6.93
N LYS A 152 -14.03 -1.37 7.45
CA LYS A 152 -13.63 -1.74 8.80
C LYS A 152 -12.50 -2.76 8.76
N VAL A 153 -11.46 -2.52 9.54
CA VAL A 153 -10.40 -3.49 9.83
C VAL A 153 -10.73 -4.13 11.16
N LYS A 154 -10.72 -5.46 11.22
CA LYS A 154 -10.81 -6.22 12.46
C LYS A 154 -9.87 -7.41 12.39
N ASN A 155 -8.90 -7.48 13.30
CA ASN A 155 -7.89 -8.55 13.33
C ASN A 155 -7.24 -8.77 11.94
N GLY A 156 -6.90 -7.69 11.22
CA GLY A 156 -6.33 -7.72 9.87
C GLY A 156 -7.28 -8.13 8.73
N VAL A 157 -8.54 -8.44 9.02
CA VAL A 157 -9.56 -8.59 7.98
C VAL A 157 -10.14 -7.22 7.66
N VAL A 158 -10.09 -6.84 6.38
CA VAL A 158 -10.65 -5.60 5.85
C VAL A 158 -12.01 -5.90 5.24
N THR A 159 -13.09 -5.43 5.87
CA THR A 159 -14.45 -5.63 5.39
C THR A 159 -15.02 -4.32 4.84
N ALA A 160 -15.34 -4.32 3.55
CA ALA A 160 -16.01 -3.20 2.89
C ALA A 160 -17.52 -3.44 2.90
N THR A 161 -18.30 -2.42 3.28
CA THR A 161 -19.76 -2.44 3.18
C THR A 161 -20.19 -1.56 2.02
N MET A 162 -21.00 -2.10 1.11
CA MET A 162 -21.55 -1.37 -0.02
C MET A 162 -22.59 -0.35 0.44
N ASN A 163 -22.74 0.71 -0.34
CA ASN A 163 -23.75 1.73 -0.06
C ASN A 163 -25.17 1.16 -0.23
N SER A 164 -26.17 1.79 0.38
CA SER A 164 -27.58 1.43 0.20
C SER A 164 -28.21 2.15 -0.99
N SER A 165 -27.57 3.20 -1.51
CA SER A 165 -27.96 3.94 -2.70
C SER A 165 -26.86 3.92 -3.76
N ASN A 166 -27.23 4.17 -5.02
CA ASN A 166 -26.30 4.24 -6.16
C ASN A 166 -25.47 2.96 -6.41
N VAL A 167 -25.94 1.81 -5.94
CA VAL A 167 -25.40 0.48 -6.26
C VAL A 167 -26.54 -0.44 -6.71
N ASN A 168 -26.22 -1.49 -7.45
CA ASN A 168 -27.20 -2.49 -7.89
C ASN A 168 -27.95 -3.06 -6.68
N LYS A 169 -29.28 -3.22 -6.79
CA LYS A 169 -30.17 -3.75 -5.74
C LYS A 169 -29.64 -5.05 -5.14
N GLU A 170 -29.05 -5.91 -5.96
CA GLU A 170 -28.49 -7.19 -5.54
C GLU A 170 -27.22 -7.08 -4.66
N ILE A 171 -26.61 -5.90 -4.53
CA ILE A 171 -25.40 -5.67 -3.71
C ILE A 171 -25.57 -4.58 -2.63
N GLN A 172 -26.77 -3.99 -2.50
CA GLN A 172 -27.04 -2.93 -1.53
C GLN A 172 -26.81 -3.41 -0.09
N GLY A 173 -26.01 -2.66 0.67
CA GLY A 173 -25.69 -3.00 2.06
C GLY A 173 -24.89 -4.29 2.26
N LYS A 174 -24.53 -4.99 1.16
CA LYS A 174 -23.76 -6.23 1.20
C LYS A 174 -22.27 -5.93 1.41
N LYS A 175 -21.50 -6.96 1.70
CA LYS A 175 -20.12 -6.89 2.15
C LYS A 175 -19.23 -7.84 1.37
N LEU A 176 -17.97 -7.45 1.29
CA LEU A 176 -16.86 -8.30 0.87
C LEU A 176 -15.71 -8.10 1.86
N SER A 177 -14.85 -9.12 1.97
CA SER A 177 -13.68 -9.07 2.84
C SER A 177 -12.40 -9.30 2.05
N LEU A 178 -11.35 -8.66 2.53
CA LEU A 178 -9.98 -8.93 2.14
C LEU A 178 -9.23 -9.34 3.39
N TRP A 179 -8.49 -10.43 3.29
CA TRP A 179 -7.68 -10.94 4.39
C TRP A 179 -6.34 -11.39 3.85
N ALA A 180 -5.37 -11.50 4.73
CA ALA A 180 -4.07 -12.01 4.38
C ALA A 180 -3.68 -13.20 5.27
N ARG A 181 -2.83 -14.06 4.74
CA ARG A 181 -2.15 -15.13 5.46
C ARG A 181 -0.64 -14.89 5.39
N ARG A 182 0.09 -15.30 6.42
CA ARG A 182 1.55 -15.28 6.41
C ARG A 182 2.05 -16.49 5.62
N GLU A 183 3.00 -16.26 4.72
CA GLU A 183 3.67 -17.28 3.92
C GLU A 183 5.17 -16.97 3.87
N ALA A 184 5.99 -17.81 4.51
CA ALA A 184 7.46 -17.85 4.38
C ALA A 184 8.15 -16.47 4.17
N GLY A 185 7.93 -15.52 5.10
CA GLY A 185 8.55 -14.19 5.04
C GLY A 185 7.78 -13.13 4.24
N SER A 186 6.58 -13.46 3.74
CA SER A 186 5.68 -12.58 3.00
C SER A 186 4.23 -12.74 3.50
N VAL A 187 3.31 -11.93 2.95
CA VAL A 187 1.88 -12.05 3.20
C VAL A 187 1.12 -12.22 1.88
N LYS A 188 0.31 -13.27 1.78
CA LYS A 188 -0.57 -13.53 0.64
C LYS A 188 -1.94 -12.97 0.94
N TRP A 189 -2.50 -12.20 0.00
CA TRP A 189 -3.81 -11.56 0.14
C TRP A 189 -4.87 -12.33 -0.63
N PHE A 190 -6.04 -12.40 -0.02
CA PHE A 190 -7.25 -12.99 -0.57
C PHE A 190 -8.38 -11.97 -0.58
N CYS A 191 -9.34 -12.17 -1.45
CA CYS A 191 -10.50 -11.32 -1.63
C CYS A 191 -11.71 -12.20 -1.92
N GLY A 192 -12.80 -11.99 -1.19
CA GLY A 192 -13.98 -12.81 -1.37
C GLY A 192 -15.14 -12.39 -0.49
N GLN A 193 -16.01 -13.36 -0.24
CA GLN A 193 -17.13 -13.19 0.65
C GLN A 193 -16.66 -12.81 2.07
N PRO A 194 -17.57 -12.27 2.91
CA PRO A 194 -17.23 -11.88 4.26
C PRO A 194 -16.59 -13.00 5.08
N VAL A 195 -15.45 -12.69 5.71
CA VAL A 195 -14.73 -13.59 6.62
C VAL A 195 -14.45 -12.92 7.96
N LYS A 196 -14.18 -13.73 8.97
CA LYS A 196 -13.78 -13.29 10.31
C LYS A 196 -12.47 -13.96 10.70
N ARG A 197 -11.64 -13.23 11.44
CA ARG A 197 -10.47 -13.77 12.12
C ARG A 197 -10.72 -13.73 13.62
N GLY A 198 -10.70 -14.90 14.26
CA GLY A 198 -10.98 -15.05 15.69
C GLY A 198 -10.00 -14.26 16.55
N ASP A 199 -8.71 -14.34 16.23
CA ASP A 199 -7.64 -13.69 16.98
C ASP A 199 -6.65 -12.96 16.06
N ALA A 200 -6.05 -11.87 16.54
CA ALA A 200 -5.06 -11.09 15.79
C ALA A 200 -3.76 -11.86 15.50
N LYS A 201 -3.43 -12.93 16.23
CA LYS A 201 -2.27 -13.79 15.97
C LYS A 201 -2.58 -14.93 15.00
N ALA A 202 -3.85 -15.25 14.76
CA ALA A 202 -4.23 -16.36 13.89
C ALA A 202 -3.92 -16.03 12.42
N ASP A 203 -3.48 -17.00 11.63
CA ASP A 203 -3.35 -16.84 10.17
C ASP A 203 -4.57 -17.35 9.41
N THR A 204 -5.37 -18.22 10.03
CA THR A 204 -6.63 -18.71 9.46
C THR A 204 -7.78 -17.71 9.66
N VAL A 205 -8.74 -17.75 8.74
CA VAL A 205 -10.01 -17.04 8.83
C VAL A 205 -11.14 -18.04 8.66
N THR A 206 -12.32 -17.71 9.15
CA THR A 206 -13.55 -18.48 8.95
C THR A 206 -14.57 -17.64 8.20
N ALA A 207 -15.54 -18.29 7.55
CA ALA A 207 -16.64 -17.57 6.93
C ALA A 207 -17.39 -16.72 7.98
N ASP A 208 -17.67 -15.47 7.65
CA ASP A 208 -18.50 -14.60 8.50
C ASP A 208 -19.97 -14.94 8.24
N GLY A 209 -20.43 -15.99 8.93
CA GLY A 209 -21.75 -16.60 8.80
C GLY A 209 -22.90 -15.60 8.91
N THR A 210 -23.43 -15.21 7.75
CA THR A 210 -24.81 -14.74 7.53
C THR A 210 -25.25 -15.26 6.16
N ASP A 211 -25.54 -16.55 6.07
CA ASP A 211 -26.18 -17.16 4.90
C ASP A 211 -27.71 -17.07 5.05
N GLY A 212 -28.39 -16.73 3.96
CA GLY A 212 -29.86 -16.74 3.88
C GLY A 212 -30.51 -15.37 3.65
N THR A 213 -31.62 -15.41 2.91
CA THR A 213 -32.66 -14.45 2.42
C THR A 213 -32.59 -12.93 2.67
N THR A 214 -31.76 -12.44 3.59
CA THR A 214 -31.40 -11.04 3.88
C THR A 214 -29.88 -10.80 3.81
N GLY A 215 -29.16 -11.74 3.19
CA GLY A 215 -27.73 -11.97 3.38
C GLY A 215 -26.82 -10.77 3.13
N THR A 216 -25.92 -10.52 4.08
CA THR A 216 -24.95 -9.43 4.00
C THR A 216 -23.76 -9.73 3.08
N LYS A 217 -23.77 -10.86 2.36
CA LYS A 217 -22.67 -11.33 1.49
C LYS A 217 -22.97 -11.04 0.02
N ILE A 218 -22.03 -10.44 -0.68
CA ILE A 218 -22.14 -10.30 -2.14
C ILE A 218 -22.11 -11.70 -2.79
N GLU A 219 -23.06 -11.98 -3.68
CA GLU A 219 -23.06 -13.23 -4.44
C GLU A 219 -21.84 -13.28 -5.35
N THR A 220 -21.27 -14.48 -5.53
CA THR A 220 -20.05 -14.68 -6.32
C THR A 220 -20.17 -14.18 -7.75
N LYS A 221 -21.38 -14.23 -8.34
CA LYS A 221 -21.66 -13.68 -9.68
C LYS A 221 -21.41 -12.18 -9.79
N HIS A 222 -21.55 -11.44 -8.69
CA HIS A 222 -21.28 -9.99 -8.62
C HIS A 222 -19.86 -9.66 -8.16
N LEU A 223 -19.09 -10.65 -7.73
CA LEU A 223 -17.68 -10.47 -7.41
C LEU A 223 -16.84 -10.58 -8.68
N PRO A 224 -15.83 -9.70 -8.87
CA PRO A 224 -14.81 -9.89 -9.90
C PRO A 224 -14.15 -11.27 -9.77
N SER A 225 -13.67 -11.84 -10.87
CA SER A 225 -13.00 -13.16 -10.87
C SER A 225 -11.84 -13.23 -9.88
N THR A 226 -11.12 -12.13 -9.69
CA THR A 226 -9.99 -11.98 -8.75
C THR A 226 -10.40 -11.77 -7.29
N CYS A 227 -11.69 -11.81 -6.97
CA CYS A 227 -12.23 -11.63 -5.63
C CYS A 227 -13.29 -12.69 -5.29
N ARG A 228 -13.00 -13.95 -5.62
CA ARG A 228 -13.87 -15.11 -5.35
C ARG A 228 -13.18 -16.16 -4.48
N ASP A 229 -12.18 -15.74 -3.70
CA ASP A 229 -11.45 -16.66 -2.83
C ASP A 229 -12.38 -17.19 -1.73
N LYS A 230 -12.26 -18.48 -1.46
CA LYS A 230 -12.91 -19.10 -0.31
C LYS A 230 -12.09 -18.81 0.96
N HIS A 231 -12.75 -18.80 2.11
CA HIS A 231 -12.09 -18.50 3.40
C HIS A 231 -10.94 -19.46 3.76
N ASP A 232 -10.97 -20.67 3.22
CA ASP A 232 -9.98 -21.74 3.38
C ASP A 232 -8.86 -21.71 2.34
N ALA A 233 -8.92 -20.81 1.34
CA ALA A 233 -7.92 -20.70 0.28
C ALA A 233 -6.50 -20.57 0.84
N THR A 234 -5.61 -21.43 0.34
CA THR A 234 -4.18 -21.49 0.70
C THR A 234 -3.33 -20.82 -0.34
#